data_AF-A0AAV5SPI5-F1
#
_entry.id   AF-A0AAV5SPI5-F1
#
_cell.length_a   1.000
_cell.length_b   1.000
_cell.length_c   1.000
_cell.angle_alpha   90.00
_cell.angle_beta   90.00
_cell.angle_gamma   90.00
#
_symmetry.space_group_name_H-M   'P 1'
#
loop_
_entity.id
_entity.type
_entity.pdbx_description
1 polymer ?
#
loop_
_entity_poly.entity_id
_entity_poly.type
_entity_poly.pdbx_seq_one_letter_code
_entity_poly.pdbx_strand_id
1 'polypeptide(L)'
;FVIYSIFLLFNVSFLLMNGSSEGVFLTRDINRILELIDHVQRSEEVTSPRLAALQSILESDLFAAVREVYEHVYDAVEVDSNPTTRASAAAKATVAAFAAAEGHSHPRIVELPKTDQGLGFNVMGGKEQNSPIYISRIIPGGVADRHGGLKRGDQLIAVNGVNVEGASHERAVQLLKSATGTVKLVVRYTPRLLDEMEKRFERQRRRAAQSPARP
;
A
#
# COMPACT_ATOMS: atom_id res chain seq x y z
N PHE A 1 3.17 2.75 -11.73
CA PHE A 1 2.84 2.92 -13.16
C PHE A 1 1.64 2.06 -13.54
N VAL A 2 1.68 0.73 -13.29
CA VAL A 2 0.56 -0.21 -13.57
C VAL A 2 -0.78 0.22 -12.94
N ILE A 3 -0.78 0.64 -11.66
CA ILE A 3 -1.99 1.10 -10.96
C ILE A 3 -2.60 2.37 -11.60
N TYR A 4 -1.75 3.29 -12.07
CA TYR A 4 -2.19 4.50 -12.77
C TYR A 4 -2.73 4.17 -14.17
N SER A 5 -2.16 3.18 -14.85
CA SER A 5 -2.65 2.70 -16.15
C SER A 5 -3.99 1.99 -16.02
N ILE A 6 -4.19 1.19 -14.97
CA ILE A 6 -5.47 0.55 -14.64
C ILE A 6 -6.51 1.63 -14.31
N PHE A 7 -6.16 2.62 -13.47
CA PHE A 7 -7.02 3.76 -13.16
C PHE A 7 -7.44 4.57 -14.40
N LEU A 8 -6.54 4.74 -15.37
CA LEU A 8 -6.82 5.41 -16.64
C LEU A 8 -7.75 4.57 -17.53
N LEU A 9 -7.59 3.25 -17.57
CA LEU A 9 -8.50 2.33 -18.30
C LEU A 9 -9.93 2.36 -17.76
N PHE A 10 -10.09 2.41 -16.44
CA PHE A 10 -11.40 2.54 -15.80
C PHE A 10 -12.01 3.94 -16.00
N ASN A 11 -11.21 5.01 -16.01
CA ASN A 11 -11.70 6.36 -16.32
C ASN A 11 -12.04 6.57 -17.81
N VAL A 12 -11.26 5.96 -18.72
CA VAL A 12 -11.49 6.07 -20.18
C VAL A 12 -12.74 5.30 -20.59
N SER A 13 -13.02 4.14 -19.98
CA SER A 13 -14.31 3.45 -20.16
C SER A 13 -15.48 4.35 -19.72
N PHE A 14 -15.33 5.07 -18.60
CA PHE A 14 -16.33 6.02 -18.12
C PHE A 14 -16.54 7.24 -19.05
N LEU A 15 -15.47 7.79 -19.63
CA LEU A 15 -15.57 8.94 -20.55
C LEU A 15 -16.25 8.59 -21.88
N LEU A 16 -16.14 7.33 -22.32
CA LEU A 16 -16.79 6.80 -23.53
C LEU A 16 -18.26 6.39 -23.30
N MET A 17 -18.73 6.34 -22.05
CA MET A 17 -20.08 5.91 -21.65
C MET A 17 -21.09 7.05 -21.46
N ASN A 18 -20.82 8.25 -22.01
CA ASN A 18 -21.84 9.29 -22.10
C ASN A 18 -22.88 8.92 -23.17
N GLY A 19 -23.97 8.24 -22.77
CA GLY A 19 -25.20 8.31 -23.55
C GLY A 19 -26.19 7.15 -23.53
N SER A 20 -26.08 6.12 -22.69
CA SER A 20 -27.16 5.12 -22.64
C SER A 20 -27.42 4.59 -21.23
N SER A 21 -28.70 4.65 -20.86
CA SER A 21 -29.30 4.25 -19.59
C SER A 21 -29.45 2.74 -19.44
N GLU A 22 -28.50 1.96 -19.96
CA GLU A 22 -28.47 0.52 -19.78
C GLU A 22 -27.30 0.16 -18.86
N GLY A 23 -27.53 -0.80 -17.97
CA GLY A 23 -26.69 -1.06 -16.79
C GLY A 23 -25.19 -1.20 -17.06
N VAL A 24 -24.41 -0.88 -16.03
CA VAL A 24 -22.95 -1.03 -15.99
C VAL A 24 -22.63 -2.52 -16.03
N PHE A 25 -22.15 -3.02 -17.17
CA PHE A 25 -21.67 -4.39 -17.30
C PHE A 25 -20.17 -4.36 -17.61
N LEU A 26 -19.36 -4.04 -16.60
CA LEU A 26 -17.90 -3.97 -16.71
C LEU A 26 -17.32 -5.25 -17.33
N THR A 27 -17.87 -6.40 -16.96
CA THR A 27 -17.52 -7.70 -17.55
C THR A 27 -17.77 -7.76 -19.06
N ARG A 28 -18.88 -7.21 -19.55
CA ARG A 28 -19.23 -7.15 -20.98
C ARG A 28 -18.28 -6.23 -21.74
N ASP A 29 -17.93 -5.08 -21.15
CA ASP A 29 -17.03 -4.11 -21.77
C ASP A 29 -15.58 -4.63 -21.81
N ILE A 30 -15.11 -5.32 -20.77
CA ILE A 30 -13.79 -5.98 -20.76
C ILE A 30 -13.72 -7.04 -21.86
N ASN A 31 -14.74 -7.90 -21.98
CA ASN A 31 -14.78 -8.93 -23.02
C ASN A 31 -14.76 -8.30 -24.42
N ARG A 32 -15.51 -7.21 -24.62
CA ARG A 32 -15.51 -6.46 -25.87
C ARG A 32 -14.15 -5.83 -26.20
N ILE A 33 -13.43 -5.32 -25.19
CA ILE A 33 -12.07 -4.78 -25.36
C ILE A 33 -11.09 -5.90 -25.73
N LEU A 34 -11.18 -7.07 -25.11
CA LEU A 34 -10.34 -8.23 -25.45
C LEU A 34 -10.58 -8.68 -26.90
N GLU A 35 -11.84 -8.79 -27.32
CA GLU A 35 -12.20 -9.10 -28.71
C GLU A 35 -11.64 -8.07 -29.71
N LEU A 36 -11.72 -6.78 -29.38
CA LEU A 36 -11.16 -5.71 -30.21
C LEU A 36 -9.64 -5.76 -30.28
N ILE A 37 -8.95 -6.05 -29.17
CA ILE A 37 -7.49 -6.20 -29.15
C ILE A 37 -7.07 -7.38 -30.03
N ASP A 38 -7.77 -8.51 -29.92
CA ASP A 38 -7.52 -9.71 -30.74
C ASP A 38 -7.78 -9.44 -32.24
N HIS A 39 -8.84 -8.69 -32.57
CA HIS A 39 -9.09 -8.24 -33.94
C HIS A 39 -8.01 -7.30 -34.49
N VAL A 40 -7.52 -6.35 -33.69
CA VAL A 40 -6.47 -5.39 -34.08
C VAL A 40 -5.10 -6.06 -34.19
N GLN A 41 -4.82 -7.09 -33.38
CA GLN A 41 -3.61 -7.90 -33.52
C GLN A 41 -3.62 -8.75 -34.79
N ARG A 42 -4.78 -9.29 -35.17
CA ARG A 42 -4.96 -10.06 -36.41
C ARG A 42 -4.94 -9.21 -37.68
N SER A 43 -5.28 -7.93 -37.60
CA SER A 43 -5.30 -7.04 -38.77
C SER A 43 -3.91 -6.53 -39.20
N GLU A 44 -2.83 -6.97 -38.54
CA GLU A 44 -1.40 -6.59 -38.76
C GLU A 44 -1.08 -5.08 -38.75
N GLU A 45 -2.07 -4.20 -38.60
CA GLU A 45 -1.89 -2.73 -38.63
C GLU A 45 -1.18 -2.19 -37.38
N VAL A 46 -1.31 -2.84 -36.22
CA VAL A 46 -0.71 -2.36 -34.96
C VAL A 46 -0.28 -3.54 -34.07
N THR A 47 0.82 -4.20 -34.38
CA THR A 47 1.43 -5.17 -33.44
C THR A 47 2.35 -4.42 -32.48
N SER A 48 1.77 -3.85 -31.42
CA SER A 48 2.54 -3.15 -30.38
C SER A 48 2.75 -4.06 -29.17
N PRO A 49 3.98 -4.16 -28.60
CA PRO A 49 4.22 -4.84 -27.33
C PRO A 49 3.36 -4.28 -26.17
N ARG A 50 2.83 -3.07 -26.33
CA ARG A 50 1.88 -2.46 -25.38
C ARG A 50 0.49 -3.11 -25.42
N LEU A 51 0.03 -3.57 -26.59
CA LEU A 51 -1.27 -4.24 -26.74
C LEU A 51 -1.22 -5.66 -26.16
N ALA A 52 -0.14 -6.40 -26.40
CA ALA A 52 0.08 -7.71 -25.80
C ALA A 52 0.22 -7.62 -24.26
N ALA A 53 0.95 -6.61 -23.77
CA ALA A 53 1.04 -6.37 -22.33
C ALA A 53 -0.31 -6.00 -21.71
N LEU A 54 -1.13 -5.20 -22.42
CA LEU A 54 -2.47 -4.85 -21.97
C LEU A 54 -3.39 -6.07 -21.89
N GLN A 55 -3.39 -6.91 -22.93
CA GLN A 55 -4.15 -8.15 -22.96
C GLN A 55 -3.75 -9.08 -21.81
N SER A 56 -2.43 -9.28 -21.59
CA SER A 56 -1.93 -10.10 -20.49
C SER A 56 -2.34 -9.58 -19.10
N ILE A 57 -2.50 -8.26 -18.94
CA ILE A 57 -2.99 -7.66 -17.70
C ILE A 57 -4.50 -7.91 -17.53
N LEU A 58 -5.29 -7.71 -18.59
CA LEU A 58 -6.75 -7.88 -18.55
C LEU A 58 -7.18 -9.34 -18.34
N GLU A 59 -6.37 -10.29 -18.81
CA GLU A 59 -6.59 -11.73 -18.63
C GLU A 59 -5.98 -12.28 -17.34
N SER A 60 -5.31 -11.45 -16.53
CA SER A 60 -4.63 -11.93 -15.32
C SER A 60 -5.58 -12.30 -14.18
N ASP A 61 -5.20 -13.31 -13.39
CA ASP A 61 -5.91 -13.71 -12.16
C ASP A 61 -6.08 -12.54 -11.18
N LEU A 62 -5.09 -11.65 -11.14
CA LEU A 62 -5.13 -10.45 -10.32
C LEU A 62 -6.25 -9.51 -10.78
N PHE A 63 -6.36 -9.25 -12.08
CA PHE A 63 -7.43 -8.41 -12.63
C PHE A 63 -8.81 -9.05 -12.46
N ALA A 64 -8.90 -10.38 -12.55
CA ALA A 64 -10.13 -11.13 -12.31
C ALA A 64 -10.65 -10.97 -10.87
N ALA A 65 -9.78 -11.15 -9.87
CA ALA A 65 -10.13 -10.98 -8.45
C ALA A 65 -10.60 -9.54 -8.15
N VAL A 66 -10.04 -8.57 -8.86
CA VAL A 66 -10.30 -7.15 -8.67
C VAL A 66 -11.61 -6.74 -9.28
N ARG A 67 -11.91 -7.29 -10.47
CA ARG A 67 -13.21 -7.19 -11.10
C ARG A 67 -14.29 -7.75 -10.18
N GLU A 68 -14.07 -8.91 -9.56
CA GLU A 68 -15.04 -9.51 -8.63
C GLU A 68 -15.34 -8.60 -7.43
N VAL A 69 -14.30 -8.00 -6.83
CA VAL A 69 -14.47 -7.02 -5.74
C VAL A 69 -15.19 -5.76 -6.22
N TYR A 70 -14.89 -5.29 -7.44
CA TYR A 70 -15.55 -4.12 -8.02
C TYR A 70 -17.06 -4.35 -8.21
N GLU A 71 -17.44 -5.47 -8.82
CA GLU A 71 -18.84 -5.84 -9.05
C GLU A 71 -19.58 -6.02 -7.71
N HIS A 72 -18.96 -6.69 -6.73
CA HIS A 72 -19.58 -6.92 -5.42
C HIS A 72 -19.80 -5.61 -4.64
N VAL A 73 -18.85 -4.67 -4.72
CA VAL A 73 -19.00 -3.32 -4.12
C VAL A 73 -20.07 -2.51 -4.87
N TYR A 74 -20.22 -2.71 -6.19
CA TYR A 74 -21.25 -2.02 -6.96
C TYR A 74 -22.66 -2.51 -6.61
N ASP A 75 -22.81 -3.82 -6.41
CA ASP A 75 -24.07 -4.45 -6.00
C ASP A 75 -24.46 -4.13 -4.55
N ALA A 76 -23.48 -4.06 -3.64
CA ALA A 76 -23.74 -3.88 -2.21
C ALA A 76 -24.00 -2.43 -1.79
N VAL A 77 -23.67 -1.44 -2.61
CA VAL A 77 -23.76 -0.02 -2.23
C VAL A 77 -24.95 0.66 -2.91
N GLU A 78 -26.05 0.76 -2.19
CA GLU A 78 -27.16 1.67 -2.50
C GLU A 78 -26.74 3.14 -2.24
N VAL A 79 -25.89 3.70 -3.12
CA VAL A 79 -25.71 5.16 -3.17
C VAL A 79 -26.83 5.74 -4.01
N ASP A 80 -27.58 6.66 -3.41
CA ASP A 80 -28.58 7.48 -4.08
C ASP A 80 -27.98 8.19 -5.32
N SER A 81 -28.33 7.63 -6.47
CA SER A 81 -28.59 8.27 -7.78
C SER A 81 -27.52 9.06 -8.55
N ASN A 82 -26.22 9.07 -8.21
CA ASN A 82 -25.20 9.53 -9.17
C ASN A 82 -24.21 8.42 -9.59
N PRO A 83 -24.29 7.91 -10.85
CA PRO A 83 -23.38 6.90 -11.39
C PRO A 83 -21.90 7.27 -11.23
N THR A 84 -21.58 8.55 -11.35
CA THR A 84 -20.23 9.12 -11.21
C THR A 84 -19.68 8.95 -9.79
N THR A 85 -20.53 9.17 -8.79
CA THR A 85 -20.18 9.04 -7.37
C THR A 85 -19.96 7.58 -7.01
N ARG A 86 -20.79 6.67 -7.55
CA ARG A 86 -20.68 5.23 -7.34
C ARG A 86 -19.40 4.67 -7.97
N ALA A 87 -19.09 5.06 -9.21
CA ALA A 87 -17.85 4.69 -9.89
C ALA A 87 -16.60 5.19 -9.12
N SER A 88 -16.64 6.42 -8.61
CA SER A 88 -15.57 6.97 -7.78
C SER A 88 -15.39 6.21 -6.46
N ALA A 89 -16.48 5.84 -5.80
CA ALA A 89 -16.46 5.08 -4.55
C ALA A 89 -15.92 3.65 -4.76
N ALA A 90 -16.39 2.94 -5.79
CA ALA A 90 -15.91 1.61 -6.15
C ALA A 90 -14.43 1.61 -6.56
N ALA A 91 -13.98 2.61 -7.33
CA ALA A 91 -12.57 2.78 -7.67
C ALA A 91 -11.70 3.02 -6.42
N LYS A 92 -12.15 3.87 -5.47
CA LYS A 92 -11.46 4.10 -4.20
C LYS A 92 -11.39 2.83 -3.34
N ALA A 93 -12.49 2.06 -3.26
CA ALA A 93 -12.54 0.80 -2.52
C ALA A 93 -11.61 -0.25 -3.12
N THR A 94 -11.57 -0.36 -4.45
CA THR A 94 -10.71 -1.29 -5.18
C THR A 94 -9.23 -0.95 -4.99
N VAL A 95 -8.86 0.34 -5.08
CA VAL A 95 -7.49 0.81 -4.79
C VAL A 95 -7.11 0.55 -3.32
N ALA A 96 -8.05 0.75 -2.39
CA ALA A 96 -7.81 0.46 -0.97
C ALA A 96 -7.60 -1.05 -0.73
N ALA A 97 -8.41 -1.91 -1.35
CA ALA A 97 -8.31 -3.37 -1.26
C ALA A 97 -6.99 -3.88 -1.87
N PHE A 98 -6.57 -3.35 -3.01
CA PHE A 98 -5.29 -3.68 -3.64
C PHE A 98 -4.08 -3.25 -2.81
N ALA A 99 -4.09 -2.03 -2.30
CA ALA A 99 -3.01 -1.58 -1.42
C ALA A 99 -2.96 -2.42 -0.14
N ALA A 100 -4.10 -2.88 0.37
CA ALA A 100 -4.13 -3.85 1.45
C ALA A 100 -3.55 -5.22 1.03
N ALA A 101 -3.76 -5.64 -0.24
CA ALA A 101 -3.30 -6.92 -0.78
C ALA A 101 -1.79 -6.98 -1.10
N GLU A 102 -1.15 -5.89 -1.54
CA GLU A 102 0.30 -5.84 -1.81
C GLU A 102 1.18 -5.84 -0.54
N GLY A 103 0.59 -5.94 0.66
CA GLY A 103 1.34 -5.93 1.92
C GLY A 103 1.99 -4.58 2.25
N HIS A 104 1.65 -3.54 1.48
CA HIS A 104 1.99 -2.15 1.73
C HIS A 104 0.71 -1.39 2.05
N SER A 105 0.35 -1.33 3.34
CA SER A 105 -0.81 -0.50 3.72
C SER A 105 -0.59 0.94 3.25
N HIS A 106 -1.66 1.71 3.05
CA HIS A 106 -1.50 3.15 2.90
C HIS A 106 -0.87 3.75 4.18
N PRO A 107 -0.06 4.82 4.07
CA PRO A 107 0.34 5.59 5.23
C PRO A 107 -0.89 6.05 6.01
N ARG A 108 -0.88 5.81 7.32
CA ARG A 108 -1.94 6.23 8.23
C ARG A 108 -1.38 7.12 9.32
N ILE A 109 -2.25 7.96 9.87
CA ILE A 109 -1.91 8.85 10.97
C ILE A 109 -2.35 8.18 12.28
N VAL A 110 -1.45 8.16 13.26
CA VAL A 110 -1.73 7.68 14.62
C VAL A 110 -1.30 8.75 15.60
N GLU A 111 -2.22 9.19 16.44
CA GLU A 111 -1.96 10.21 17.47
C GLU A 111 -1.92 9.54 18.83
N LEU A 112 -0.79 9.69 19.54
CA LEU A 112 -0.57 9.04 20.83
C LEU A 112 -0.24 10.09 21.90
N PRO A 113 -0.87 10.05 23.08
CA PRO A 113 -0.46 10.90 24.19
C PRO A 113 0.89 10.44 24.74
N LYS A 114 1.86 11.34 24.79
CA LYS A 114 3.16 11.09 25.44
C LYS A 114 2.96 11.07 26.95
N THR A 115 3.38 9.98 27.58
CA THR A 115 3.41 9.84 29.04
C THR A 115 4.84 9.87 29.57
N ASP A 116 5.02 9.92 30.89
CA ASP A 116 6.34 9.84 31.55
C ASP A 116 7.06 8.51 31.24
N GLN A 117 6.30 7.44 30.96
CA GLN A 117 6.80 6.14 30.52
C GLN A 117 7.08 6.08 29.00
N GLY A 118 6.84 7.18 28.27
CA GLY A 118 7.04 7.28 26.83
C GLY A 118 5.78 6.94 26.02
N LEU A 119 6.01 6.41 24.81
CA LEU A 119 4.95 6.09 23.83
C LEU A 119 4.59 4.59 23.80
N GLY A 120 5.33 3.74 24.51
CA GLY A 120 4.99 2.31 24.61
C GLY A 120 5.39 1.45 23.40
N PHE A 121 6.43 1.84 22.63
CA PHE A 121 6.96 1.02 21.54
C PHE A 121 8.47 1.22 21.36
N ASN A 122 9.11 0.25 20.71
CA ASN A 122 10.52 0.31 20.33
C ASN A 122 10.67 0.50 18.83
N VAL A 123 11.73 1.21 18.43
CA VAL A 123 12.11 1.38 17.03
C VAL A 123 13.41 0.65 16.71
N MET A 124 13.61 0.31 15.45
CA MET A 124 14.86 -0.25 14.90
C MET A 124 15.13 0.28 13.49
N GLY A 125 16.29 -0.07 12.93
CA GLY A 125 16.75 0.43 11.64
C GLY A 125 17.27 1.86 11.75
N GLY A 126 17.49 2.50 10.60
CA GLY A 126 18.14 3.79 10.49
C GLY A 126 19.10 3.82 9.31
N LYS A 127 19.46 5.04 8.88
CA LYS A 127 20.38 5.29 7.76
C LYS A 127 21.70 4.53 7.91
N GLU A 128 22.24 4.44 9.12
CA GLU A 128 23.50 3.74 9.41
C GLU A 128 23.41 2.23 9.15
N GLN A 129 22.21 1.66 9.17
CA GLN A 129 21.92 0.27 8.84
C GLN A 129 21.41 0.09 7.40
N ASN A 130 21.43 1.17 6.60
CA ASN A 130 20.84 1.25 5.27
C ASN A 130 19.39 0.74 5.24
N SER A 131 18.61 1.21 6.21
CA SER A 131 17.28 0.72 6.53
C SER A 131 16.34 1.85 6.95
N PRO A 132 15.04 1.79 6.60
CA PRO A 132 14.04 2.67 7.20
C PRO A 132 13.92 2.46 8.71
N ILE A 133 13.25 3.38 9.38
CA ILE A 133 12.89 3.27 10.80
C ILE A 133 11.61 2.44 10.92
N TYR A 134 11.64 1.40 11.74
CA TYR A 134 10.51 0.49 11.96
C TYR A 134 10.15 0.38 13.43
N ILE A 135 8.87 0.17 13.71
CA ILE A 135 8.38 -0.27 15.01
C ILE A 135 8.65 -1.78 15.13
N SER A 136 9.65 -2.12 15.95
CA SER A 136 10.10 -3.50 16.16
C SER A 136 9.29 -4.21 17.24
N ARG A 137 8.75 -3.47 18.20
CA ARG A 137 7.99 -4.01 19.33
C ARG A 137 6.98 -3.00 19.85
N ILE A 138 5.79 -3.49 20.17
CA ILE A 138 4.80 -2.79 21.00
C ILE A 138 4.96 -3.30 22.43
N ILE A 139 5.01 -2.39 23.41
CA ILE A 139 5.17 -2.73 24.82
C ILE A 139 3.79 -3.10 25.39
N PRO A 140 3.58 -4.34 25.86
CA PRO A 140 2.30 -4.75 26.41
C PRO A 140 1.85 -3.85 27.57
N GLY A 141 0.59 -3.45 27.56
CA GLY A 141 0.04 -2.51 28.53
C GLY A 141 0.55 -1.07 28.40
N GLY A 142 1.42 -0.75 27.43
CA GLY A 142 1.90 0.60 27.15
C GLY A 142 0.89 1.47 26.40
N VAL A 143 1.24 2.73 26.16
CA VAL A 143 0.36 3.70 25.46
C VAL A 143 -0.02 3.21 24.06
N ALA A 144 0.96 2.80 23.26
CA ALA A 144 0.71 2.29 21.90
C ALA A 144 -0.14 1.02 21.87
N ASP A 145 0.03 0.12 22.85
CA ASP A 145 -0.74 -1.11 22.97
C ASP A 145 -2.21 -0.83 23.30
N ARG A 146 -2.45 0.00 24.33
CA ARG A 146 -3.81 0.40 24.73
C ARG A 146 -4.54 1.19 23.66
N HIS A 147 -3.81 1.96 22.84
CA HIS A 147 -4.39 2.69 21.72
C HIS A 147 -4.74 1.75 20.54
N GLY A 148 -4.00 0.66 20.33
CA GLY A 148 -4.24 -0.32 19.26
C GLY A 148 -3.92 0.17 17.83
N GLY A 149 -3.62 1.46 17.67
CA GLY A 149 -3.35 2.08 16.36
C GLY A 149 -1.97 1.78 15.76
N LEU A 150 -1.00 1.30 16.56
CA LEU A 150 0.34 0.90 16.10
C LEU A 150 0.53 -0.62 16.19
N LYS A 151 1.33 -1.17 15.29
CA LYS A 151 1.64 -2.60 15.22
C LYS A 151 3.14 -2.81 14.94
N ARG A 152 3.68 -3.95 15.41
CA ARG A 152 5.01 -4.40 14.96
C ARG A 152 4.99 -4.55 13.43
N GLY A 153 5.99 -4.02 12.76
CA GLY A 153 6.05 -4.01 11.29
C GLY A 153 5.59 -2.71 10.65
N ASP A 154 5.16 -1.73 11.44
CA ASP A 154 4.96 -0.37 10.94
C ASP A 154 6.31 0.32 10.65
N GLN A 155 6.50 0.78 9.43
CA GLN A 155 7.51 1.76 9.07
C GLN A 155 7.09 3.13 9.56
N LEU A 156 7.98 3.83 10.27
CA LEU A 156 7.79 5.21 10.68
C LEU A 156 8.20 6.15 9.54
N ILE A 157 7.26 6.98 9.08
CA ILE A 157 7.44 7.94 7.99
C ILE A 157 7.64 9.35 8.53
N ALA A 158 6.85 9.77 9.51
CA ALA A 158 6.98 11.11 10.10
C ALA A 158 6.59 11.15 11.58
N VAL A 159 7.18 12.11 12.30
CA VAL A 159 6.89 12.43 13.71
C VAL A 159 6.58 13.93 13.81
N ASN A 160 5.38 14.28 14.25
CA ASN A 160 4.90 15.67 14.36
C ASN A 160 5.12 16.50 13.09
N GLY A 161 4.90 15.88 11.92
CA GLY A 161 5.09 16.50 10.61
C GLY A 161 6.52 16.52 10.09
N VAL A 162 7.51 16.10 10.89
CA VAL A 162 8.90 15.94 10.44
C VAL A 162 9.08 14.58 9.80
N ASN A 163 9.45 14.55 8.52
CA ASN A 163 9.76 13.31 7.81
C ASN A 163 11.04 12.66 8.39
N VAL A 164 10.98 11.36 8.66
CA VAL A 164 12.08 10.54 9.19
C VAL A 164 12.51 9.41 8.24
N GLU A 165 11.97 9.36 7.02
CA GLU A 165 12.44 8.47 5.96
C GLU A 165 13.90 8.81 5.61
N GLY A 166 14.77 7.81 5.69
CA GLY A 166 16.21 8.00 5.49
C GLY A 166 16.93 8.74 6.62
N ALA A 167 16.26 9.02 7.74
CA ALA A 167 16.91 9.56 8.93
C ALA A 167 17.78 8.51 9.65
N SER A 168 18.74 8.96 10.45
CA SER A 168 19.47 8.06 11.35
C SER A 168 18.57 7.56 12.46
N HIS A 169 18.92 6.41 13.04
CA HIS A 169 18.23 5.87 14.21
C HIS A 169 18.13 6.90 15.34
N GLU A 170 19.25 7.53 15.65
CA GLU A 170 19.37 8.53 16.71
C GLU A 170 18.46 9.73 16.47
N ARG A 171 18.36 10.21 15.22
CA ARG A 171 17.51 11.35 14.89
C ARG A 171 16.04 11.03 15.10
N ALA A 172 15.58 9.85 14.67
CA ALA A 172 14.21 9.41 14.89
C ALA A 172 13.90 9.27 16.39
N VAL A 173 14.81 8.67 17.16
CA VAL A 173 14.69 8.53 18.62
C VAL A 173 14.65 9.89 19.31
N GLN A 174 15.49 10.83 18.90
CA GLN A 174 15.49 12.20 19.43
C GLN A 174 14.14 12.88 19.21
N LEU A 175 13.57 12.81 18.00
CA LEU A 175 12.26 13.38 17.69
C LEU A 175 11.14 12.78 18.56
N LEU A 176 11.16 11.45 18.74
CA LEU A 176 10.18 10.74 19.59
C LEU A 176 10.34 11.05 21.08
N LYS A 177 11.56 11.38 21.53
CA LYS A 177 11.86 11.76 22.92
C LYS A 177 11.55 13.23 23.19
N SER A 178 11.83 14.13 22.25
CA SER A 178 11.57 15.57 22.40
C SER A 178 10.11 15.94 22.22
N ALA A 179 9.30 15.06 21.63
CA ALA A 179 7.87 15.28 21.48
C ALA A 179 7.16 15.28 22.84
N THR A 180 6.28 16.26 23.05
CA THR A 180 5.46 16.46 24.25
C THR A 180 3.99 16.50 23.89
N GLY A 181 3.10 16.26 24.87
CA GLY A 181 1.66 16.24 24.64
C GLY A 181 1.25 15.10 23.68
N THR A 182 0.46 15.41 22.66
CA THR A 182 0.03 14.43 21.66
C THR A 182 1.04 14.34 20.51
N VAL A 183 1.57 13.14 20.28
CA VAL A 183 2.53 12.86 19.22
C VAL A 183 1.81 12.30 18.00
N LYS A 184 1.91 13.00 16.88
CA LYS A 184 1.34 12.60 15.59
C LYS A 184 2.35 11.81 14.79
N LEU A 185 2.07 10.53 14.57
CA LEU A 185 2.92 9.62 13.82
C LEU A 185 2.28 9.33 12.47
N VAL A 186 3.08 9.37 11.40
CA VAL A 186 2.68 8.83 10.10
C VAL A 186 3.39 7.50 9.93
N VAL A 187 2.64 6.42 9.79
CA VAL A 187 3.15 5.06 9.74
C VAL A 187 2.58 4.27 8.58
N ARG A 188 3.34 3.29 8.11
CA ARG A 188 2.92 2.37 7.04
C ARG A 188 3.19 0.94 7.45
N TYR A 189 2.17 0.08 7.40
CA TYR A 189 2.31 -1.32 7.78
C TYR A 189 2.99 -2.10 6.65
N THR A 190 4.23 -2.55 6.91
CA THR A 190 5.05 -3.31 5.97
C THR A 190 5.80 -4.45 6.72
N PRO A 191 5.08 -5.41 7.32
CA PRO A 191 5.65 -6.43 8.21
C PRO A 191 6.64 -7.36 7.50
N ARG A 192 6.42 -7.68 6.22
CA ARG A 192 7.32 -8.55 5.45
C ARG A 192 8.72 -7.96 5.34
N LEU A 193 8.82 -6.65 5.11
CA LEU A 193 10.10 -5.94 5.03
C LEU A 193 10.81 -5.94 6.39
N LEU A 194 10.08 -5.77 7.49
CA LEU A 194 10.66 -5.90 8.84
C LEU A 194 11.26 -7.30 9.06
N ASP A 195 10.52 -8.35 8.72
CA ASP A 195 11.01 -9.74 8.92
C ASP A 195 12.23 -10.04 8.05
N GLU A 196 12.26 -9.56 6.80
CA GLU A 196 13.43 -9.67 5.90
C GLU A 196 14.65 -8.94 6.47
N MET A 197 14.44 -7.74 7.01
CA MET A 197 15.48 -6.95 7.66
C MET A 197 16.02 -7.64 8.91
N GLU A 198 15.15 -8.15 9.79
CA GLU A 198 15.57 -8.89 10.99
C GLU A 198 16.43 -10.11 10.61
N LYS A 199 16.01 -10.88 9.59
CA LYS A 199 16.81 -11.99 9.04
C LYS A 199 18.16 -11.53 8.48
N ARG A 200 18.21 -10.38 7.83
CA ARG A 200 19.47 -9.79 7.33
C ARG A 200 20.41 -9.43 8.48
N PHE A 201 19.91 -8.75 9.50
CA PHE A 201 20.71 -8.38 10.67
C PHE A 201 21.21 -9.61 11.42
N GLU A 202 20.36 -10.63 11.57
CA GLU A 202 20.76 -11.87 12.24
C GLU A 202 21.88 -12.59 11.47
N ARG A 203 21.78 -12.67 10.13
CA ARG A 203 22.84 -13.23 9.29
C ARG A 203 24.15 -12.45 9.41
N GLN A 204 24.09 -11.11 9.46
CA GLN A 204 25.28 -10.28 9.64
C GLN A 204 25.92 -10.47 11.02
N ARG A 205 25.11 -10.51 12.09
CA ARG A 205 25.61 -10.76 13.45
C ARG A 205 26.25 -12.14 13.59
N ARG A 206 25.63 -13.18 13.03
CA ARG A 206 26.21 -14.54 13.01
C ARG A 206 27.56 -14.58 12.29
N ARG A 207 27.69 -13.89 11.15
CA ARG A 207 28.97 -13.79 10.41
C ARG A 207 30.05 -13.05 11.20
N ALA A 208 29.70 -11.94 11.85
CA ALA A 208 30.64 -11.18 12.67
C ALA A 208 31.13 -11.98 13.89
N ALA A 209 30.24 -12.77 14.52
CA ALA A 209 30.59 -13.61 15.66
C ALA A 209 31.45 -14.84 15.27
N GLN A 210 31.44 -15.25 14.01
CA GLN A 210 32.22 -16.40 13.50
C GLN A 210 33.58 -16.00 12.90
N SER A 211 33.91 -14.71 12.83
CA SER A 211 35.21 -14.25 12.36
C SER A 211 36.21 -14.30 13.53
N PRO A 212 37.25 -15.16 13.50
CA PRO A 212 38.27 -15.15 14.56
C PRO A 212 38.96 -13.79 14.60
N ALA A 213 39.23 -13.29 15.80
CA ALA A 213 40.04 -12.09 15.99
C ALA A 213 41.37 -12.30 15.23
N ARG A 214 41.69 -11.38 14.31
CA ARG A 214 42.98 -11.42 13.61
C ARG A 214 44.09 -11.29 14.66
N PRO A 215 45.08 -12.20 14.67
CA PRO A 215 46.23 -12.12 15.57
C PRO A 215 47.09 -10.90 15.26
#